data_AF-A0A8X6I7N5-F1
#
_entry.id   AF-A0A8X6I7N5-F1
#
_cell.length_a   1.000
_cell.length_b   1.000
_cell.length_c   1.000
_cell.angle_alpha   90.00
_cell.angle_beta   90.00
_cell.angle_gamma   90.00
#
_symmetry.space_group_name_H-M   'P 1'
#
loop_
_entity.id
_entity.type
_entity.pdbx_description
1 polymer ?
#
loop_
_entity_poly.entity_id
_entity_poly.type
_entity_poly.pdbx_seq_one_letter_code
_entity_poly.pdbx_strand_id
1 'polypeptide(L)'
;MVYTFVVPNCNSNYKGTGTLQMFGLPKEDSLRKKSMQAISRKVFAPSNYSKVCELHFSDDAIRRYTETYDIKTGEKICVHLKRFRLQNFAVPTIFKDFPTYLSNSANPARECPEQRLQRLENEHLQRSIQASIISKEEFEKKKSFTSFPELVECLNADRGASGHMDCCL
;
A
#
# COMPACT_ATOMS: atom_id res chain seq x y z
N MET A 1 -3.17 3.26 -42.42
CA MET A 1 -3.59 4.32 -41.48
C MET A 1 -2.72 4.22 -40.23
N VAL A 2 -2.09 5.31 -39.81
CA VAL A 2 -1.13 5.31 -38.69
C VAL A 2 -1.84 5.86 -37.46
N TYR A 3 -1.85 5.09 -36.37
CA TYR A 3 -2.38 5.54 -35.09
C TYR A 3 -1.32 6.36 -34.35
N THR A 4 -1.76 7.40 -33.66
CA THR A 4 -0.88 8.25 -32.84
C THR A 4 -1.04 7.86 -31.38
N PHE A 5 0.07 7.54 -30.73
CA PHE A 5 0.08 7.25 -29.30
C PHE A 5 0.09 8.54 -28.49
N VAL A 6 -0.85 8.64 -27.56
CA VAL A 6 -1.06 9.85 -26.76
C VAL A 6 -0.05 9.95 -25.62
N VAL A 7 0.34 8.81 -25.06
CA VAL A 7 1.27 8.75 -23.93
C VAL A 7 2.69 9.08 -24.38
N PRO A 8 3.37 10.06 -23.75
CA PRO A 8 4.75 10.41 -24.05
C PRO A 8 5.67 9.20 -23.87
N ASN A 9 6.71 9.09 -24.71
CA ASN A 9 7.72 8.03 -24.68
C ASN A 9 7.17 6.59 -24.81
N CYS A 10 5.90 6.44 -25.15
CA CYS A 10 5.33 5.12 -25.39
C CYS A 10 5.75 4.58 -26.77
N ASN A 11 6.67 3.63 -26.76
CA ASN A 11 7.22 3.02 -27.97
C ASN A 11 6.48 1.72 -28.38
N SER A 12 5.26 1.50 -27.89
CA SER A 12 4.50 0.27 -28.18
C SER A 12 4.06 0.11 -29.65
N ASN A 13 4.20 1.17 -30.46
CA ASN A 13 3.92 1.13 -31.90
C ASN A 13 5.13 0.72 -32.76
N TYR A 14 6.32 0.61 -32.19
CA TYR A 14 7.53 0.31 -32.96
C TYR A 14 7.63 -1.19 -33.24
N LYS A 15 8.37 -1.56 -34.28
CA LYS A 15 8.59 -2.97 -34.64
C LYS A 15 9.32 -3.67 -33.50
N GLY A 16 8.78 -4.80 -33.03
CA GLY A 16 9.38 -5.66 -31.99
C GLY A 16 8.64 -5.71 -30.65
N THR A 17 7.62 -4.86 -30.41
CA THR A 17 6.94 -4.75 -29.10
C THR A 17 5.78 -5.73 -28.89
N GLY A 18 5.61 -6.74 -29.75
CA GLY A 18 4.50 -7.69 -29.69
C GLY A 18 3.15 -7.11 -30.11
N THR A 19 2.12 -7.95 -30.21
CA THR A 19 0.74 -7.52 -30.55
C THR A 19 0.04 -7.02 -29.29
N LEU A 20 0.33 -5.78 -28.89
CA LEU A 20 -0.34 -5.13 -27.77
C LEU A 20 -1.72 -4.63 -28.18
N GLN A 21 -2.68 -4.71 -27.26
CA GLN A 21 -3.99 -4.12 -27.50
C GLN A 21 -3.97 -2.61 -27.33
N MET A 22 -4.60 -1.92 -28.30
CA MET A 22 -4.72 -0.46 -28.34
C MET A 22 -6.15 -0.04 -28.06
N PHE A 23 -6.31 0.87 -27.10
CA PHE A 23 -7.60 1.45 -26.73
C PHE A 23 -7.71 2.88 -27.26
N GLY A 24 -8.90 3.23 -27.74
CA GLY A 24 -9.23 4.62 -28.04
C GLY A 24 -9.48 5.42 -26.77
N LEU A 25 -9.35 6.74 -26.85
CA LEU A 25 -9.78 7.59 -25.76
C LEU A 25 -11.29 7.43 -25.51
N PRO A 26 -11.75 7.58 -24.24
CA PRO A 26 -13.16 7.55 -23.92
C PRO A 26 -13.96 8.56 -24.75
N LYS A 27 -15.19 8.17 -25.12
CA LYS A 27 -16.13 9.07 -25.80
C LYS A 27 -16.70 10.14 -24.84
N GLU A 28 -16.80 9.79 -23.56
CA GLU A 28 -17.36 10.67 -22.53
C GLU A 28 -16.35 11.76 -22.15
N ASP A 29 -16.82 13.01 -22.12
CA ASP A 29 -15.96 14.18 -22.05
C ASP A 29 -15.21 14.31 -20.72
N SER A 30 -15.83 13.96 -19.60
CA SER A 30 -15.18 14.07 -18.30
C SER A 30 -14.06 13.04 -18.16
N LEU A 31 -14.27 11.79 -18.58
CA LEU A 31 -13.26 10.74 -18.56
C LEU A 31 -12.15 11.00 -19.58
N ARG A 32 -12.50 11.57 -20.74
CA ARG A 32 -11.52 12.03 -21.72
C ARG A 32 -10.62 13.12 -21.14
N LYS A 33 -11.18 14.13 -20.48
CA LYS A 33 -10.41 15.18 -19.77
C LYS A 33 -9.53 14.59 -18.67
N LYS A 34 -10.07 13.69 -17.83
CA LYS A 34 -9.29 12.98 -16.78
C LYS A 34 -8.13 12.19 -17.37
N SER A 35 -8.36 11.48 -18.47
CA SER A 35 -7.30 10.74 -19.18
C SER A 35 -6.23 11.67 -19.73
N MET A 36 -6.61 12.80 -20.32
CA MET A 36 -5.67 13.80 -20.82
C MET A 36 -4.87 14.45 -19.69
N GLN A 37 -5.50 14.73 -18.56
CA GLN A 37 -4.84 15.23 -17.36
C GLN A 37 -3.84 14.22 -16.80
N ALA A 38 -4.21 12.94 -16.71
CA ALA A 38 -3.33 11.88 -16.24
C ALA A 38 -2.09 11.73 -17.14
N ILE A 39 -2.27 11.80 -18.46
CA ILE A 39 -1.17 11.73 -19.43
C ILE A 39 -0.29 12.99 -19.39
N SER A 40 -0.83 14.13 -18.94
CA SER A 40 -0.10 15.39 -18.75
C SER A 40 0.68 15.89 -19.98
N ARG A 41 0.17 15.60 -21.19
CA ARG A 41 0.80 16.05 -22.44
C ARG A 41 0.40 17.49 -22.78
N LYS A 42 1.38 18.40 -22.79
CA LYS A 42 1.18 19.81 -23.18
C LYS A 42 0.82 19.91 -24.68
N VAL A 43 -0.14 20.78 -25.00
CA VAL A 43 -0.53 21.16 -26.38
C VAL A 43 -0.86 19.94 -27.27
N PHE A 44 -1.74 19.05 -26.79
CA PHE A 44 -2.23 17.91 -27.58
C PHE A 44 -3.76 17.96 -27.72
N ALA A 45 -4.23 18.01 -28.96
CA ALA A 45 -5.64 17.88 -29.29
C ALA A 45 -5.96 16.40 -29.64
N PRO A 46 -6.69 15.67 -28.77
CA PRO A 46 -7.01 14.28 -29.04
C PRO A 46 -7.94 14.13 -30.24
N SER A 47 -7.55 13.24 -31.16
CA SER A 47 -8.34 12.84 -32.33
C SER A 47 -8.90 11.42 -32.18
N ASN A 48 -9.77 10.98 -33.07
CA ASN A 48 -10.30 9.60 -33.08
C ASN A 48 -9.21 8.52 -33.30
N TYR A 49 -8.07 8.94 -33.85
CA TYR A 49 -6.88 8.09 -34.10
C TYR A 49 -5.89 8.09 -32.94
N SER A 50 -6.19 8.85 -31.87
CA SER A 50 -5.41 8.89 -30.65
C SER A 50 -5.66 7.64 -29.81
N LYS A 51 -4.61 6.85 -29.59
CA LYS A 51 -4.69 5.57 -28.89
C LYS A 51 -3.75 5.51 -27.67
N VAL A 52 -4.10 4.64 -26.73
CA VAL A 52 -3.33 4.29 -25.54
C VAL A 52 -3.20 2.77 -25.50
N CYS A 53 -2.00 2.20 -25.31
CA CYS A 53 -1.83 0.75 -25.20
C CYS A 53 -2.27 0.24 -23.82
N GLU A 54 -2.53 -1.07 -23.76
CA GLU A 54 -2.88 -1.78 -22.52
C GLU A 54 -1.86 -1.62 -21.38
N LEU A 55 -0.58 -1.39 -21.69
CA LEU A 55 0.49 -1.21 -20.69
C LEU A 55 0.29 -0.02 -19.76
N HIS A 56 -0.58 0.92 -20.11
CA HIS A 56 -0.87 2.12 -19.32
C HIS A 56 -2.07 1.97 -18.39
N PHE A 57 -2.75 0.82 -18.43
CA PHE A 57 -3.88 0.52 -17.57
C PHE A 57 -3.50 -0.58 -16.58
N SER A 58 -4.06 -0.54 -15.37
CA SER A 58 -3.98 -1.67 -14.46
C SER A 58 -4.76 -2.87 -15.04
N ASP A 59 -4.36 -4.08 -14.65
CA ASP A 59 -5.04 -5.29 -15.13
C ASP A 59 -6.53 -5.30 -14.77
N ASP A 60 -6.91 -4.76 -13.60
CA ASP A 60 -8.31 -4.63 -13.17
C ASP A 60 -9.13 -3.68 -14.04
N ALA A 61 -8.48 -2.69 -14.65
CA ALA A 61 -9.12 -1.75 -15.57
C ALA A 61 -9.39 -2.37 -16.95
N ILE A 62 -8.81 -3.55 -17.24
CA ILE A 62 -8.98 -4.26 -18.51
C ILE A 62 -9.83 -5.50 -18.30
N ARG A 63 -11.04 -5.49 -18.88
CA ARG A 63 -11.90 -6.66 -18.96
C ARG A 63 -11.38 -7.63 -20.02
N ARG A 64 -10.73 -8.70 -19.57
CA ARG A 64 -10.21 -9.81 -20.40
C ARG A 64 -11.19 -10.97 -20.56
N TYR A 65 -12.16 -11.12 -19.65
CA TYR A 65 -13.10 -12.24 -19.64
C TYR A 65 -14.55 -11.76 -19.70
N THR A 66 -15.42 -12.60 -20.26
CA THR A 66 -16.87 -12.45 -20.18
C THR A 66 -17.46 -13.68 -19.53
N GLU A 67 -18.41 -13.44 -18.66
CA GLU A 67 -19.09 -14.46 -17.88
C GLU A 67 -20.53 -14.54 -18.40
N THR A 68 -20.96 -15.74 -18.76
CA THR A 68 -22.32 -16.04 -19.21
C THR A 68 -22.78 -17.31 -18.52
N TYR A 69 -24.07 -17.41 -18.23
CA TYR A 69 -24.64 -18.62 -17.66
C TYR A 69 -25.13 -19.54 -18.77
N ASP A 70 -24.84 -20.83 -18.66
CA ASP A 70 -25.51 -21.83 -19.48
C ASP A 70 -26.96 -21.96 -19.01
N ILE A 71 -27.89 -21.76 -19.94
CA ILE A 71 -29.33 -21.83 -19.67
C ILE A 71 -29.75 -23.25 -19.28
N LYS A 72 -28.99 -24.27 -19.70
CA LYS A 72 -29.33 -25.69 -19.48
C LYS A 72 -28.79 -26.24 -18.17
N THR A 73 -27.55 -25.93 -17.82
CA THR A 73 -26.87 -26.46 -16.62
C THR A 73 -26.87 -25.48 -15.46
N GLY A 74 -27.15 -24.20 -15.71
CA GLY A 74 -27.03 -23.13 -14.71
C GLY A 74 -25.57 -22.78 -14.36
N GLU A 75 -24.60 -23.40 -15.02
CA GLU A 75 -23.18 -23.20 -14.75
C GLU A 75 -22.67 -21.88 -15.33
N LYS A 76 -21.72 -21.28 -14.62
CA LYS A 76 -21.07 -20.04 -15.03
C LYS A 76 -19.93 -20.36 -15.99
N ILE A 77 -20.12 -20.00 -17.26
CA ILE A 77 -19.10 -20.13 -18.31
C ILE A 77 -18.30 -18.83 -18.39
N CYS A 78 -16.99 -18.91 -18.16
CA CYS A 78 -16.06 -17.80 -18.32
C CYS A 78 -15.25 -17.97 -19.62
N VAL A 79 -15.41 -17.04 -20.56
CA VAL A 79 -14.73 -17.08 -21.86
C VAL A 79 -13.74 -15.92 -21.98
N HIS A 80 -12.54 -16.21 -22.48
CA HIS A 80 -11.53 -15.19 -22.78
C HIS A 80 -11.91 -14.38 -24.03
N LEU A 81 -11.83 -13.06 -23.93
CA LEU A 81 -12.16 -12.16 -25.02
C LEU A 81 -11.00 -12.07 -26.01
N LYS A 82 -11.27 -12.26 -27.31
CA LYS A 82 -10.29 -12.00 -28.39
C LYS A 82 -9.87 -10.53 -28.48
N ARG A 83 -10.74 -9.62 -28.05
CA ARG A 83 -10.46 -8.19 -27.92
C ARG A 83 -10.90 -7.75 -26.53
N PHE A 84 -9.93 -7.39 -25.70
CA PHE A 84 -10.18 -6.87 -24.37
C PHE A 84 -10.97 -5.55 -24.43
N ARG A 85 -11.64 -5.21 -23.35
CA ARG A 85 -12.38 -3.94 -23.23
C ARG A 85 -11.93 -3.23 -21.97
N LEU A 86 -11.88 -1.90 -22.01
CA LEU A 86 -11.70 -1.13 -20.80
C LEU A 86 -12.97 -1.19 -19.95
N GLN A 87 -12.81 -1.24 -18.63
CA GLN A 87 -13.90 -1.06 -17.69
C GLN A 87 -14.51 0.34 -17.82
N ASN A 88 -15.76 0.47 -17.40
CA ASN A 88 -16.40 1.78 -17.31
C ASN A 88 -15.58 2.64 -16.34
N PHE A 89 -15.22 3.85 -16.76
CA PHE A 89 -14.39 4.79 -15.99
C PHE A 89 -12.89 4.48 -15.88
N ALA A 90 -12.37 3.50 -16.63
CA ALA A 90 -10.94 3.25 -16.68
C ALA A 90 -10.19 4.45 -17.29
N VAL A 91 -9.18 4.93 -16.55
CA VAL A 91 -8.23 5.95 -16.99
C VAL A 91 -6.82 5.36 -16.95
N PRO A 92 -5.90 5.80 -17.82
CA PRO A 92 -4.52 5.34 -17.77
C PRO A 92 -3.84 5.85 -16.48
N THR A 93 -3.20 4.95 -15.75
CA THR A 93 -2.56 5.23 -14.46
C THR A 93 -1.08 4.87 -14.44
N ILE A 94 -0.62 3.99 -15.33
CA ILE A 94 0.75 3.48 -15.34
C ILE A 94 1.58 4.24 -16.38
N PHE A 95 2.61 4.94 -15.91
CA PHE A 95 3.53 5.71 -16.75
C PHE A 95 4.97 5.45 -16.30
N LYS A 96 5.63 4.47 -16.94
CA LYS A 96 6.96 3.95 -16.51
C LYS A 96 8.10 4.97 -16.63
N ASP A 97 8.06 5.82 -17.66
CA ASP A 97 9.11 6.80 -17.96
C ASP A 97 8.80 8.19 -17.38
N PHE A 98 7.81 8.29 -16.49
CA PHE A 98 7.49 9.55 -15.82
C PHE A 98 8.20 9.62 -14.47
N PRO A 99 8.67 10.80 -14.06
CA PRO A 99 9.26 10.98 -12.74
C PRO A 99 8.33 10.47 -11.64
N THR A 100 8.88 9.84 -10.60
CA THR A 100 8.13 9.31 -9.45
C THR A 100 7.25 10.36 -8.78
N TYR A 101 7.64 11.63 -8.83
CA TYR A 101 6.84 12.74 -8.29
C TYR A 101 5.63 13.15 -9.16
N LEU A 102 5.58 12.71 -10.43
CA LEU A 102 4.46 12.94 -11.35
C LEU A 102 3.61 11.70 -11.59
N SER A 103 4.19 10.51 -11.43
CA SER A 103 3.42 9.27 -11.44
C SER A 103 2.65 9.18 -10.14
N ASN A 104 1.34 8.98 -10.25
CA ASN A 104 0.45 8.82 -9.11
C ASN A 104 0.62 7.40 -8.54
N SER A 105 1.85 6.98 -8.27
CA SER A 105 2.14 5.74 -7.55
C SER A 105 1.81 6.01 -6.10
N ALA A 106 0.54 5.79 -5.75
CA ALA A 106 -0.01 5.71 -4.39
C ALA A 106 0.96 6.22 -3.31
N ASN A 107 1.18 7.54 -3.26
CA ASN A 107 1.81 8.11 -2.08
C ASN A 107 0.92 7.68 -0.92
N PRO A 108 1.48 7.07 0.14
CA PRO A 108 0.67 6.63 1.27
C PRO A 108 -0.18 7.82 1.68
N ALA A 109 -1.49 7.60 1.73
CA ALA A 109 -2.43 8.65 2.10
C ALA A 109 -1.92 9.28 3.38
N ARG A 110 -1.78 10.61 3.39
CA ARG A 110 -1.34 11.34 4.58
C ARG A 110 -2.26 10.90 5.73
N GLU A 111 -1.68 10.32 6.78
CA GLU A 111 -2.43 9.93 7.98
C GLU A 111 -3.28 11.13 8.43
N CYS A 112 -4.57 10.88 8.70
CA CYS A 112 -5.40 11.94 9.25
C CYS A 112 -4.89 12.29 10.67
N PRO A 113 -5.17 13.50 11.18
CA PRO A 113 -4.70 13.91 12.51
C PRO A 113 -5.07 12.93 13.63
N GLU A 114 -6.27 12.34 13.56
CA GLU A 114 -6.78 11.38 14.54
C GLU A 114 -6.02 10.04 14.51
N GLN A 115 -5.77 9.49 13.32
CA GLN A 115 -4.96 8.28 13.14
C GLN A 115 -3.54 8.46 13.66
N ARG A 116 -2.95 9.63 13.41
CA ARG A 116 -1.62 9.97 13.92
C ARG A 116 -1.61 10.03 15.45
N LEU A 117 -2.62 10.65 16.07
CA LEU A 117 -2.73 10.73 17.53
C LEU A 117 -2.89 9.34 18.15
N GLN A 118 -3.80 8.53 17.63
CA GLN A 118 -4.04 7.18 18.11
C GLN A 118 -2.77 6.30 18.05
N ARG A 119 -1.97 6.42 16.97
CA ARG A 119 -0.70 5.72 16.86
C ARG A 119 0.28 6.13 17.97
N LEU A 120 0.40 7.43 18.25
CA LEU A 120 1.29 7.94 19.30
C LEU A 120 0.84 7.50 20.70
N GLU A 121 -0.47 7.49 20.96
CA GLU A 121 -1.03 6.99 22.22
C GLU A 121 -0.76 5.50 22.40
N ASN A 122 -0.96 4.70 21.35
CA ASN A 122 -0.66 3.27 21.36
C ASN A 122 0.82 3.00 21.59
N GLU A 123 1.72 3.75 20.94
CA GLU A 123 3.17 3.64 21.17
C GLU A 123 3.54 3.97 22.62
N HIS A 124 2.91 4.99 23.21
CA HIS A 124 3.16 5.35 24.60
C HIS A 124 2.65 4.27 25.56
N LEU A 125 1.44 3.75 25.33
CA LEU A 125 0.87 2.66 26.11
C LEU A 125 1.75 1.40 26.06
N GLN A 126 2.24 1.04 24.86
CA GLN A 126 3.12 -0.11 24.68
C GLN A 126 4.44 0.02 25.45
N ARG A 127 5.06 1.21 25.42
CA ARG A 127 6.29 1.47 26.19
C ARG A 127 6.05 1.32 27.70
N SER A 128 4.94 1.86 28.20
CA SER A 128 4.58 1.74 29.61
C SER A 128 4.35 0.30 30.03
N ILE A 129 3.61 -0.48 29.22
CA ILE A 129 3.40 -1.92 29.46
C ILE A 129 4.74 -2.67 29.49
N GLN A 130 5.62 -2.40 28.52
CA GLN A 130 6.92 -3.06 28.45
C GLN A 130 7.79 -2.72 29.66
N ALA A 131 7.83 -1.45 30.09
CA ALA A 131 8.57 -1.04 31.27
C ALA A 131 8.04 -1.72 32.55
N SER A 132 6.72 -1.87 32.67
CA SER A 132 6.10 -2.59 33.79
C SER A 132 6.47 -4.08 33.79
N ILE A 133 6.48 -4.74 32.63
CA ILE A 133 6.89 -6.15 32.51
C ILE A 133 8.34 -6.32 32.94
N ILE A 134 9.25 -5.49 32.42
CA ILE A 134 10.68 -5.54 32.75
C ILE A 134 10.88 -5.35 34.26
N SER A 135 10.25 -4.33 34.85
CA SER A 135 10.36 -4.06 36.28
C SER A 135 9.87 -5.23 37.13
N LYS A 136 8.77 -5.88 36.71
CA LYS A 136 8.24 -7.07 37.39
C LYS A 136 9.22 -8.25 37.29
N GLU A 137 9.77 -8.53 36.11
CA GLU A 137 10.75 -9.59 35.92
C GLU A 137 12.01 -9.37 36.76
N GLU A 138 12.49 -8.13 36.85
CA GLU A 138 13.63 -7.77 37.70
C GLU A 138 13.33 -7.99 39.19
N PHE A 139 12.13 -7.62 39.63
CA PHE A 139 11.70 -7.85 41.00
C PHE A 139 11.59 -9.35 41.32
N GLU A 140 10.95 -10.12 40.43
CA GLU A 140 10.81 -11.57 40.59
C GLU A 140 12.16 -12.26 40.62
N LYS A 141 13.11 -11.89 39.76
CA LYS A 141 14.49 -12.41 39.79
C LYS A 141 15.20 -12.09 41.12
N LYS A 142 15.02 -10.88 41.66
CA LYS A 142 15.62 -10.49 42.95
C LYS A 142 14.99 -11.19 44.15
N LYS A 143 13.73 -11.60 44.04
CA LYS A 143 12.97 -12.25 45.14
C LYS A 143 12.77 -13.75 44.94
N SER A 144 13.20 -14.32 43.82
CA SER A 144 13.23 -15.76 43.59
C SER A 144 14.48 -16.35 44.23
N PHE A 145 14.31 -17.38 45.04
CA PHE A 145 15.41 -18.13 45.66
C PHE A 145 15.33 -19.58 45.23
N THR A 146 16.47 -20.18 44.92
CA THR A 146 16.53 -21.58 44.44
C THR A 146 16.95 -22.55 45.54
N SER A 147 17.50 -22.05 46.64
CA SER A 147 17.92 -22.85 47.79
C SER A 147 17.65 -22.16 49.13
N PHE A 148 17.51 -22.96 50.20
CA PHE A 148 17.27 -22.45 51.55
C PHE A 148 18.45 -21.62 52.13
N PRO A 149 19.74 -21.98 51.92
CA PRO A 149 20.86 -21.16 52.38
C PRO A 149 20.86 -19.75 51.76
N GLU A 150 20.54 -19.65 50.46
CA GLU A 150 20.45 -18.39 49.70
C GLU A 150 19.39 -17.45 50.29
N LEU A 151 18.23 -18.00 50.69
CA LEU A 151 17.17 -17.25 51.37
C LEU A 151 17.64 -16.70 52.73
N VAL A 152 18.37 -17.50 53.51
CA VAL A 152 18.88 -17.10 54.83
C VAL A 152 19.93 -15.98 54.72
N GLU A 153 20.81 -16.04 53.72
CA GLU A 153 21.80 -14.99 53.45
C GLU A 153 21.14 -13.65 53.10
N CYS A 154 20.13 -13.63 52.22
CA CYS A 154 19.41 -12.41 51.88
C CYS A 154 18.63 -11.81 53.07
N LEU A 155 17.99 -12.64 53.90
CA LEU A 155 17.30 -12.18 55.10
C LEU A 155 18.26 -11.59 56.14
N ASN A 156 19.49 -12.09 56.22
CA ASN A 156 20.52 -11.56 57.10
C ASN A 156 21.14 -10.26 56.55
N ALA A 157 21.28 -10.12 55.23
CA ALA A 157 21.73 -8.89 54.58
C ALA A 157 20.75 -7.72 54.78
N ASP A 158 19.44 -7.97 54.68
CA ASP A 158 18.40 -6.95 54.92
C ASP A 158 18.35 -6.50 56.39
N ARG A 159 18.70 -7.36 57.36
CA ARG A 159 18.78 -7.01 58.80
C ARG A 159 20.02 -6.18 59.16
N GLY A 160 21.08 -6.21 58.34
CA GLY A 160 22.30 -5.42 58.55
C GLY A 160 22.19 -3.97 58.07
N ALA A 161 21.25 -3.65 57.17
CA ALA A 161 21.10 -2.33 56.56
C ALA A 161 20.20 -1.35 57.36
N SER A 162 19.47 -1.81 58.37
CA SER A 162 18.57 -0.97 59.19
C SER A 162 19.27 -0.28 60.39
N GLY A 163 20.60 -0.22 60.41
CA GLY A 163 21.40 0.20 61.57
C GLY A 163 22.13 1.54 61.48
N HIS A 164 21.92 2.36 60.44
CA HIS A 164 22.53 3.70 60.35
C HIS A 164 21.46 4.77 60.11
N MET A 165 20.73 5.14 61.18
CA MET A 165 20.21 6.50 61.28
C MET A 165 21.39 7.39 61.68
N ASP A 166 21.95 8.11 60.71
CA ASP A 166 22.85 9.23 60.98
C ASP A 166 22.06 10.32 61.69
N CYS A 167 22.16 10.31 63.02
CA CYS A 167 21.82 11.41 63.89
C CYS A 167 23.06 12.32 63.96
N CYS A 168 23.11 13.37 63.15
CA CYS A 168 24.12 14.43 63.26
C CYS A 168 23.44 15.80 63.11
N LEU A 169 23.27 16.43 64.28
CA LEU A 169 23.29 17.86 64.65
C LEU A 169 22.72 18.91 63.68
#